data_AF-A0AAV2AAR7-F1
#
_entry.id   AF-A0AAV2AAR7-F1
#
_cell.length_a   1.000
_cell.length_b   1.000
_cell.length_c   1.000
_cell.angle_alpha   90.00
_cell.angle_beta   90.00
_cell.angle_gamma   90.00
#
_symmetry.space_group_name_H-M   'P 1'
#
loop_
_entity.id
_entity.type
_entity.pdbx_description
1 polymer ?
#
loop_
_entity_poly.entity_id
_entity_poly.type
_entity_poly.pdbx_seq_one_letter_code
_entity_poly.pdbx_strand_id
1 'polypeptide(L)'
;MAIHYDSHGLNYSYFETHDDVFDTLEREIEYLPRESTTIRIFGKERPMSRRMAAYSDPGTKYKFSGRTFVARPWTKALRRLKKVAEYHLPPGCRFNFAVVNRYDDGLDSIGPHKDDEVDLDPNFPIVSFSFGSERTFVFRRAGYEKHALKLKSGSVLVMKPPTNQFWTHEIPKQK
;
A
#
# COMPACT_ATOMS: atom_id res chain seq x y z
N MET A 1 18.34 7.81 16.25
CA MET A 1 16.91 7.71 16.66
C MET A 1 16.67 6.23 16.97
N ALA A 2 16.30 5.89 18.21
CA ALA A 2 16.08 4.48 18.57
C ALA A 2 14.86 3.95 17.77
N ILE A 3 15.03 2.81 17.12
CA ILE A 3 13.94 2.14 16.41
C ILE A 3 13.10 1.43 17.48
N HIS A 4 11.83 1.83 17.61
CA HIS A 4 10.90 1.18 18.51
C HIS A 4 10.20 0.04 17.78
N TYR A 5 10.39 -1.17 18.27
CA TYR A 5 9.65 -2.35 17.82
C TYR A 5 8.52 -2.64 18.80
N ASP A 6 7.41 -3.18 18.29
CA ASP A 6 6.44 -3.82 19.16
C ASP A 6 7.00 -5.13 19.75
N SER A 7 6.19 -5.81 20.57
CA SER A 7 6.55 -7.11 21.16
C SER A 7 6.87 -8.20 20.13
N HIS A 8 6.54 -8.00 18.86
CA HIS A 8 6.78 -8.95 17.79
C HIS A 8 8.05 -8.62 16.99
N GLY A 9 8.74 -7.51 17.24
CA GLY A 9 9.84 -7.09 16.38
C GLY A 9 9.37 -6.42 15.09
N LEU A 10 8.14 -5.88 15.07
CA LEU A 10 7.55 -5.12 13.97
C LEU A 10 7.68 -3.63 14.25
N ASN A 11 8.11 -2.84 13.26
CA ASN A 11 8.25 -1.39 13.38
C ASN A 11 7.22 -0.68 12.51
N TYR A 12 6.16 -0.16 13.12
CA TYR A 12 5.12 0.58 12.42
C TYR A 12 4.53 1.70 13.28
N SER A 13 3.76 2.59 12.65
CA SER A 13 2.84 3.49 13.35
C SER A 13 1.46 3.37 12.73
N TYR A 14 0.43 3.46 13.57
CA TYR A 14 -0.96 3.33 13.15
C TYR A 14 -1.79 4.40 13.85
N PHE A 15 -2.50 5.20 13.06
CA PHE A 15 -3.35 6.29 13.53
C PHE A 15 -4.50 6.53 12.54
N GLU A 16 -5.44 7.40 12.89
CA GLU A 16 -6.56 7.76 12.02
C GLU A 16 -6.39 9.19 11.50
N THR A 17 -6.79 9.44 10.26
CA THR A 17 -7.00 10.78 9.70
C THR A 17 -8.50 11.08 9.62
N HIS A 18 -8.85 12.35 9.76
CA HIS A 18 -10.21 12.86 9.53
C HIS A 18 -10.39 13.39 8.10
N ASP A 19 -9.47 13.06 7.18
CA ASP A 19 -9.62 13.39 5.77
C ASP A 19 -10.78 12.62 5.14
N ASP A 20 -11.88 13.32 4.92
CA ASP A 20 -13.01 12.80 4.14
C ASP A 20 -12.74 12.99 2.64
N VAL A 21 -11.96 12.08 2.07
CA VAL A 21 -11.59 12.09 0.64
C VAL A 21 -12.14 10.89 -0.14
N PHE A 22 -12.88 9.98 0.51
CA PHE A 22 -13.30 8.72 -0.11
C PHE A 22 -14.12 8.93 -1.39
N ASP A 23 -15.16 9.75 -1.34
CA ASP A 23 -15.98 10.07 -2.50
C ASP A 23 -15.20 10.78 -3.61
N THR A 24 -14.16 11.53 -3.24
CA THR A 24 -13.28 12.19 -4.21
C THR A 24 -12.35 11.19 -4.87
N LEU A 25 -11.80 10.23 -4.12
CA LEU A 25 -11.02 9.13 -4.67
C LEU A 25 -11.85 8.28 -5.65
N GLU A 26 -13.09 7.95 -5.30
CA GLU A 26 -13.99 7.18 -6.18
C GLU A 26 -14.26 7.88 -7.53
N ARG A 27 -14.19 9.21 -7.57
CA ARG A 27 -14.35 10.00 -8.80
C ARG A 27 -13.04 10.23 -9.56
N GLU A 28 -11.94 10.44 -8.85
CA GLU A 28 -10.66 10.86 -9.44
C GLU A 28 -9.75 9.70 -9.87
N ILE A 29 -9.92 8.50 -9.27
CA ILE A 29 -9.02 7.38 -9.55
C ILE A 29 -9.40 6.67 -10.85
N GLU A 30 -8.46 6.65 -11.79
CA GLU A 30 -8.54 5.93 -13.05
C GLU A 30 -7.77 4.62 -12.96
N TYR A 31 -8.50 3.53 -12.72
CA TYR A 31 -7.92 2.19 -12.63
C TYR A 31 -7.43 1.68 -13.98
N LEU A 32 -6.40 0.83 -13.94
CA LEU A 32 -5.88 0.13 -15.10
C LEU A 32 -6.96 -0.82 -15.68
N PRO A 33 -6.96 -1.03 -17.00
CA PRO A 33 -7.81 -2.05 -17.63
C PRO A 33 -7.54 -3.43 -17.03
N ARG A 34 -8.58 -4.24 -16.81
CA ARG A 34 -8.47 -5.55 -16.15
C ARG A 34 -7.55 -6.51 -16.91
N GLU A 35 -7.49 -6.38 -18.23
CA GLU A 35 -6.66 -7.17 -19.13
C GLU A 35 -5.16 -6.88 -18.92
N SER A 36 -4.84 -5.68 -18.43
CA SER A 36 -3.46 -5.24 -18.14
C SER A 36 -2.99 -5.66 -16.74
N THR A 37 -3.92 -6.02 -15.85
CA THR A 37 -3.62 -6.38 -14.44
C THR A 37 -3.66 -7.89 -14.22
N THR A 38 -2.69 -8.61 -14.80
CA THR A 38 -2.43 -10.02 -14.45
C THR A 38 -1.14 -10.15 -13.65
N ILE A 39 -1.09 -11.16 -12.79
CA ILE A 39 0.07 -11.55 -11.99
C ILE A 39 0.42 -13.00 -12.27
N ARG A 40 1.71 -13.32 -12.14
CA ARG A 40 2.19 -14.68 -12.32
C ARG A 40 2.31 -15.37 -10.96
N ILE A 41 1.44 -16.33 -10.69
CA ILE A 41 1.45 -17.14 -9.47
C ILE A 41 1.75 -18.58 -9.85
N PHE A 42 2.81 -19.17 -9.28
CA PHE A 42 3.27 -20.53 -9.59
C PHE A 42 3.38 -20.81 -11.10
N GLY A 43 3.97 -19.86 -11.83
CA GLY A 43 4.18 -19.97 -13.27
C GLY A 43 2.95 -19.67 -14.15
N LYS A 44 1.75 -19.57 -13.56
CA LYS A 44 0.48 -19.31 -14.29
C LYS A 44 0.08 -17.84 -14.17
N GLU A 45 -0.32 -17.24 -15.29
CA GLU A 45 -0.93 -15.90 -15.26
C GLU A 45 -2.37 -15.98 -14.75
N ARG A 46 -2.71 -15.06 -13.86
CA ARG A 46 -4.06 -14.89 -13.32
C ARG A 46 -4.40 -13.40 -13.23
N PRO A 47 -5.66 -13.00 -13.47
CA PRO A 47 -6.07 -11.64 -13.19
C PRO A 47 -5.89 -11.34 -11.69
N MET A 48 -5.46 -10.13 -11.37
CA MET A 48 -5.58 -9.62 -10.00
C MET A 48 -7.06 -9.60 -9.61
N SER A 49 -7.40 -9.99 -8.38
CA SER A 49 -8.78 -9.89 -7.92
C SER A 49 -9.21 -8.43 -7.75
N ARG A 50 -8.33 -7.64 -7.14
CA ARG A 50 -8.51 -6.20 -6.93
C ARG A 50 -8.17 -5.36 -8.17
N ARG A 51 -8.73 -4.15 -8.24
CA ARG A 51 -8.32 -3.13 -9.23
C ARG A 51 -7.10 -2.35 -8.73
N MET A 52 -6.25 -1.91 -9.66
CA MET A 52 -5.02 -1.19 -9.36
C MET A 52 -4.89 0.08 -10.21
N ALA A 53 -4.35 1.14 -9.62
CA ALA A 53 -3.89 2.33 -10.33
C ALA A 53 -2.52 2.74 -9.79
N ALA A 54 -1.73 3.43 -10.61
CA ALA A 54 -0.40 3.93 -10.26
C ALA A 54 -0.34 5.43 -10.54
N TYR A 55 0.19 6.20 -9.59
CA TYR A 55 0.31 7.65 -9.67
C TYR A 55 1.70 8.10 -9.25
N SER A 56 2.27 9.09 -9.92
CA SER A 56 3.66 9.48 -9.66
C SER A 56 3.99 10.92 -10.02
N ASP A 57 5.16 11.35 -9.57
CA ASP A 57 5.86 12.50 -10.13
C ASP A 57 6.26 12.21 -11.60
N PRO A 58 6.34 13.23 -12.47
CA PRO A 58 6.75 13.06 -13.86
C PRO A 58 8.08 12.30 -14.00
N GLY A 59 8.15 11.38 -14.96
CA GLY A 59 9.36 10.60 -15.25
C GLY A 59 9.56 9.35 -14.39
N THR A 60 8.72 9.11 -13.39
CA THR A 60 8.77 7.88 -12.57
C THR A 60 8.06 6.73 -13.30
N LYS A 61 8.71 5.57 -13.38
CA LYS A 61 8.11 4.33 -13.90
C LYS A 61 7.88 3.37 -12.74
N TYR A 62 6.79 2.61 -12.80
CA TYR A 62 6.46 1.61 -11.79
C TYR A 62 6.58 0.20 -12.36
N LYS A 63 7.22 -0.71 -11.62
CA LYS A 63 7.35 -2.11 -12.00
C LYS A 63 6.76 -3.00 -10.92
N PHE A 64 5.75 -3.79 -11.25
CA PHE A 64 5.16 -4.76 -10.32
C PHE A 64 4.95 -6.11 -10.97
N SER A 65 5.34 -7.19 -10.27
CA SER A 65 5.25 -8.57 -10.77
C SER A 65 5.87 -8.76 -12.18
N GLY A 66 6.97 -8.06 -12.47
CA GLY A 66 7.67 -8.11 -13.76
C GLY A 66 7.01 -7.30 -14.90
N ARG A 67 5.94 -6.56 -14.63
CA ARG A 67 5.27 -5.67 -15.60
C ARG A 67 5.56 -4.21 -15.28
N THR A 68 5.79 -3.40 -16.31
CA THR A 68 5.90 -1.95 -16.16
C THR A 68 4.52 -1.33 -16.35
N PHE A 69 4.03 -0.58 -15.38
CA PHE A 69 2.79 0.18 -15.50
C PHE A 69 3.11 1.66 -15.69
N VAL A 70 2.32 2.32 -16.55
CA VAL A 70 2.43 3.77 -16.76
C VAL A 70 1.71 4.46 -15.60
N ALA A 71 2.48 5.13 -14.77
CA ALA A 71 1.94 5.94 -13.69
C ALA A 71 1.30 7.22 -14.26
N ARG A 72 0.16 7.60 -13.68
CA ARG A 72 -0.56 8.83 -14.02
C ARG A 72 -0.08 10.00 -13.16
N PRO A 73 -0.26 11.25 -13.59
CA PRO A 73 -0.01 12.41 -12.75
C PRO A 73 -0.92 12.40 -11.51
N TRP A 74 -0.38 12.79 -10.36
CA TRP A 74 -1.14 12.87 -9.10
C TRP A 74 -2.48 13.61 -9.24
N THR A 75 -3.56 13.02 -8.73
CA THR A 75 -4.87 13.69 -8.57
C THR A 75 -4.86 14.67 -7.40
N LYS A 76 -5.91 15.49 -7.26
CA LYS A 76 -6.01 16.45 -6.15
C LYS A 76 -6.11 15.73 -4.80
N ALA A 77 -6.92 14.67 -4.72
CA ALA A 77 -7.05 13.85 -3.51
C ALA A 77 -5.72 13.19 -3.12
N LEU A 78 -5.01 12.58 -4.08
CA LEU A 78 -3.73 11.92 -3.78
C LEU A 78 -2.65 12.92 -3.38
N ARG A 79 -2.61 14.14 -3.95
CA ARG A 79 -1.68 15.20 -3.47
C ARG A 79 -1.96 15.62 -2.04
N ARG A 80 -3.23 15.65 -1.61
CA ARG A 80 -3.60 15.95 -0.22
C ARG A 80 -3.08 14.85 0.71
N LEU A 81 -3.34 13.59 0.41
CA LEU A 81 -2.86 12.46 1.21
C LEU A 81 -1.34 12.38 1.25
N LYS A 82 -0.68 12.64 0.13
CA LYS A 82 0.79 12.75 0.04
C LYS A 82 1.34 13.79 1.03
N LYS A 83 0.74 14.98 1.10
CA LYS A 83 1.15 16.02 2.05
C LYS A 83 0.95 15.58 3.50
N VAL A 84 -0.15 14.89 3.80
CA VAL A 84 -0.41 14.33 5.14
C VAL A 84 0.64 13.29 5.50
N ALA A 85 1.00 12.40 4.57
CA ALA A 85 2.07 11.42 4.78
C ALA A 85 3.42 12.10 5.06
N GLU A 86 3.79 13.09 4.25
CA GLU A 86 5.06 13.82 4.36
C GLU A 86 5.15 14.65 5.64
N TYR A 87 4.03 15.13 6.17
CA TYR A 87 3.99 15.89 7.42
C TYR A 87 4.51 15.08 8.62
N HIS A 88 4.36 13.76 8.60
CA HIS A 88 4.82 12.87 9.66
C HIS A 88 6.25 12.36 9.46
N LEU A 89 6.95 12.82 8.42
CA LEU A 89 8.32 12.40 8.11
C LEU A 89 9.35 13.50 8.41
N PRO A 90 10.64 13.14 8.53
CA PRO A 90 11.71 14.12 8.62
C PRO A 90 11.68 15.13 7.46
N PRO A 91 12.11 16.39 7.69
CA PRO A 91 12.19 17.39 6.63
C PRO A 91 13.00 16.89 5.42
N GLY A 92 12.44 17.04 4.22
CA GLY A 92 13.09 16.62 2.97
C GLY A 92 12.69 15.23 2.49
N CYS A 93 12.07 14.39 3.32
CA CYS A 93 11.48 13.13 2.90
C CYS A 93 10.23 13.39 2.05
N ARG A 94 10.23 12.91 0.80
CA ARG A 94 9.11 13.07 -0.13
C ARG A 94 8.76 11.75 -0.79
N PHE A 95 7.47 11.51 -0.95
CA PHE A 95 7.01 10.43 -1.82
C PHE A 95 7.02 10.93 -3.26
N ASN A 96 7.36 10.05 -4.20
CA ASN A 96 7.31 10.33 -5.65
C ASN A 96 6.32 9.41 -6.36
N PHE A 97 5.70 8.48 -5.64
CA PHE A 97 4.88 7.42 -6.20
C PHE A 97 3.80 6.94 -5.23
N ALA A 98 2.67 6.47 -5.76
CA ALA A 98 1.62 5.78 -5.02
C ALA A 98 0.93 4.70 -5.87
N VAL A 99 0.65 3.56 -5.26
CA VAL A 99 -0.29 2.55 -5.78
C VAL A 99 -1.63 2.72 -5.09
N VAL A 100 -2.70 2.74 -5.86
CA VAL A 100 -4.07 2.65 -5.34
C VAL A 100 -4.59 1.25 -5.61
N ASN A 101 -5.04 0.57 -4.56
CA ASN A 101 -5.68 -0.74 -4.65
C ASN A 101 -7.15 -0.60 -4.24
N ARG A 102 -8.08 -0.95 -5.14
CA ARG A 102 -9.52 -0.99 -4.83
C ARG A 102 -9.98 -2.42 -4.71
N TYR A 103 -10.51 -2.74 -3.55
CA TYR A 103 -11.15 -4.00 -3.23
C TYR A 103 -12.65 -3.76 -3.32
N ASP A 104 -13.30 -4.32 -4.35
CA ASP A 104 -14.72 -4.09 -4.61
C ASP A 104 -15.58 -4.72 -3.49
N ASP A 105 -15.13 -5.85 -2.96
CA ASP A 105 -15.73 -6.55 -1.84
C ASP A 105 -14.67 -7.32 -1.01
N GLY A 106 -15.14 -8.16 -0.08
CA GLY A 106 -14.29 -8.99 0.75
C GLY A 106 -13.69 -10.22 0.05
N LEU A 107 -14.10 -10.55 -1.17
CA LEU A 107 -13.50 -11.60 -1.99
C LEU A 107 -12.23 -11.13 -2.71
N ASP A 108 -12.07 -9.82 -2.88
CA ASP A 108 -10.82 -9.21 -3.33
C ASP A 108 -9.76 -9.28 -2.24
N SER A 109 -8.52 -9.56 -2.65
CA SER A 109 -7.43 -9.85 -1.72
C SER A 109 -6.06 -9.62 -2.35
N ILE A 110 -5.05 -9.49 -1.51
CA ILE A 110 -3.65 -9.61 -1.89
C ILE A 110 -2.98 -10.58 -0.92
N GLY A 111 -2.35 -11.64 -1.45
CA GLY A 111 -1.70 -12.66 -0.64
C GLY A 111 -0.41 -12.14 0.02
N PRO A 112 0.25 -12.96 0.86
CA PRO A 112 1.49 -12.56 1.53
C PRO A 112 2.56 -12.15 0.53
N HIS A 113 3.05 -10.92 0.66
CA HIS A 113 4.09 -10.34 -0.20
C HIS A 113 4.94 -9.34 0.58
N LYS A 114 6.05 -8.92 -0.01
CA LYS A 114 6.76 -7.69 0.34
C LYS A 114 6.56 -6.72 -0.82
N ASP A 115 6.70 -5.44 -0.53
CA ASP A 115 6.78 -4.43 -1.59
C ASP A 115 8.23 -4.48 -2.11
N ASP A 116 8.49 -5.28 -3.15
CA ASP A 116 9.84 -5.63 -3.62
C ASP A 116 10.22 -4.98 -4.95
N GLU A 117 9.85 -3.71 -5.10
CA GLU A 117 10.21 -2.92 -6.28
C GLU A 117 11.70 -2.56 -6.25
N VAL A 118 12.38 -2.80 -7.38
CA VAL A 118 13.83 -2.54 -7.55
C VAL A 118 14.21 -1.10 -7.20
N ASP A 119 13.29 -0.16 -7.41
CA ASP A 119 13.52 1.27 -7.22
C ASP A 119 13.04 1.80 -5.85
N LEU A 120 12.57 0.93 -4.95
CA LEU A 120 12.10 1.32 -3.62
C LEU A 120 13.27 1.41 -2.64
N ASP A 121 13.45 2.58 -2.01
CA ASP A 121 14.47 2.76 -0.97
C ASP A 121 14.10 1.92 0.27
N PRO A 122 14.91 0.91 0.63
CA PRO A 122 14.61 0.00 1.74
C PRO A 122 14.69 0.69 3.11
N ASN A 123 15.21 1.92 3.19
CA ASN A 123 15.29 2.76 4.38
C ASN A 123 14.23 3.89 4.40
N PHE A 124 13.34 3.93 3.41
CA PHE A 124 12.23 4.88 3.38
C PHE A 124 10.92 4.19 3.80
N PRO A 125 10.08 4.79 4.65
CA PRO A 125 8.83 4.17 5.09
C PRO A 125 7.81 4.08 3.96
N ILE A 126 6.95 3.06 4.03
CA ILE A 126 5.74 2.96 3.20
C ILE A 126 4.56 3.44 4.03
N VAL A 127 3.75 4.36 3.48
CA VAL A 127 2.57 4.90 4.14
C VAL A 127 1.31 4.49 3.38
N SER A 128 0.44 3.75 4.06
CA SER A 128 -0.83 3.26 3.52
C SER A 128 -2.00 4.01 4.15
N PHE A 129 -2.88 4.55 3.32
CA PHE A 129 -4.16 5.12 3.74
C PHE A 129 -5.29 4.17 3.34
N SER A 130 -6.25 3.93 4.22
CA SER A 130 -7.41 3.07 3.97
C SER A 130 -8.71 3.85 4.10
N PHE A 131 -9.61 3.69 3.14
CA PHE A 131 -10.92 4.34 3.10
C PHE A 131 -12.00 3.34 2.71
N GLY A 132 -13.22 3.54 3.21
CA GLY A 132 -14.36 2.64 2.97
C GLY A 132 -14.44 1.50 3.99
N SER A 133 -14.83 0.31 3.54
CA SER A 133 -15.09 -0.84 4.41
C SER A 133 -13.85 -1.31 5.18
N GLU A 134 -14.03 -1.70 6.44
CA GLU A 134 -12.94 -2.23 7.27
C GLU A 134 -12.37 -3.52 6.67
N ARG A 135 -11.04 -3.59 6.57
CA ARG A 135 -10.31 -4.80 6.14
C ARG A 135 -9.27 -5.21 7.15
N THR A 136 -9.01 -6.51 7.25
CA THR A 136 -7.90 -7.01 8.07
C THR A 136 -6.61 -6.96 7.28
N PHE A 137 -5.57 -6.33 7.83
CA PHE A 137 -4.20 -6.36 7.31
C PHE A 137 -3.36 -7.26 8.20
N VAL A 138 -2.62 -8.20 7.62
CA VAL A 138 -1.88 -9.21 8.39
C VAL A 138 -0.41 -9.17 8.05
N PHE A 139 0.44 -8.95 9.05
CA PHE A 139 1.88 -9.14 8.97
C PHE A 139 2.28 -10.58 9.32
N ARG A 140 3.26 -11.12 8.61
CA ARG A 140 3.79 -12.48 8.81
C ARG A 140 5.30 -12.53 8.71
N ARG A 141 5.92 -13.27 9.63
CA ARG A 141 7.34 -13.62 9.62
C ARG A 141 7.53 -15.04 10.15
N ALA A 142 8.39 -15.82 9.51
CA ALA A 142 8.69 -17.18 9.95
C ALA A 142 9.30 -17.15 11.36
N GLY A 143 8.77 -17.99 12.25
CA GLY A 143 9.19 -18.04 13.66
C GLY A 143 8.54 -16.99 14.57
N TYR A 144 7.59 -16.20 14.06
CA TYR A 144 6.84 -15.20 14.82
C TYR A 144 5.34 -15.44 14.70
N GLU A 145 4.57 -14.98 15.69
CA GLU A 145 3.12 -14.96 15.60
C GLU A 145 2.65 -13.98 14.52
N LYS A 146 1.46 -14.25 13.96
CA LYS A 146 0.86 -13.33 12.99
C LYS A 146 0.36 -12.11 13.73
N HIS A 147 0.64 -10.92 13.18
CA HIS A 147 0.12 -9.67 13.72
C HIS A 147 -0.94 -9.11 12.78
N ALA A 148 -2.15 -8.88 13.29
CA ALA A 148 -3.29 -8.44 12.48
C ALA A 148 -3.79 -7.07 12.95
N LEU A 149 -4.02 -6.16 12.00
CA LEU A 149 -4.59 -4.84 12.20
C LEU A 149 -5.94 -4.73 11.49
N LYS A 150 -6.89 -4.02 12.10
CA LYS A 150 -8.14 -3.64 11.46
C LYS A 150 -7.97 -2.28 10.81
N LEU A 151 -7.95 -2.24 9.49
CA LEU A 151 -7.87 -1.01 8.71
C LEU A 151 -9.29 -0.50 8.45
N LYS A 152 -9.77 0.38 9.33
CA LYS A 152 -11.02 1.12 9.18
C LYS A 152 -10.87 2.28 8.19
N SER A 153 -11.99 2.84 7.73
CA SER A 153 -11.96 4.10 6.96
C SER A 153 -11.21 5.19 7.74
N GLY A 154 -10.30 5.90 7.08
CA GLY A 154 -9.43 6.90 7.69
C GLY A 154 -8.16 6.34 8.34
N SER A 155 -7.94 5.02 8.34
CA SER A 155 -6.71 4.45 8.90
C SER A 155 -5.47 4.86 8.11
N VAL A 156 -4.40 5.20 8.82
CA VAL A 156 -3.06 5.43 8.28
C VAL A 156 -2.09 4.45 8.92
N LEU A 157 -1.48 3.60 8.11
CA LEU A 157 -0.45 2.64 8.51
C LEU A 157 0.90 3.06 7.92
N VAL A 158 1.85 3.39 8.78
CA VAL A 158 3.25 3.70 8.41
C VAL A 158 4.11 2.47 8.69
N MET A 159 4.47 1.72 7.64
CA MET A 159 5.43 0.63 7.73
C MET A 159 6.84 1.21 7.68
N LYS A 160 7.51 1.26 8.83
CA LYS A 160 8.85 1.84 8.95
C LYS A 160 9.92 0.78 8.68
N PRO A 161 11.09 1.14 8.13
CA PRO A 161 12.20 0.21 8.02
C PRO A 161 12.58 -0.39 9.38
N PRO A 162 13.00 -1.66 9.45
CA PRO A 162 13.16 -2.61 8.34
C PRO A 162 11.93 -3.53 8.13
N THR A 163 10.71 -3.09 8.45
CA THR A 163 9.50 -3.93 8.42
C THR A 163 9.31 -4.66 7.09
N ASN A 164 9.29 -3.95 5.95
CA ASN A 164 9.14 -4.55 4.62
C ASN A 164 10.29 -5.50 4.23
N GLN A 165 11.44 -5.42 4.90
CA GLN A 165 12.57 -6.33 4.66
C GLN A 165 12.39 -7.67 5.39
N PHE A 166 11.75 -7.69 6.56
CA PHE A 166 11.64 -8.89 7.40
C PHE A 166 10.25 -9.53 7.44
N TRP A 167 9.22 -8.73 7.22
CA TRP A 167 7.82 -9.15 7.29
C TRP A 167 7.22 -9.17 5.90
N THR A 168 6.36 -10.15 5.66
CA THR A 168 5.40 -10.09 4.55
C THR A 168 4.07 -9.54 5.08
N HIS A 169 3.26 -8.98 4.20
CA HIS A 169 1.92 -8.49 4.51
C HIS A 169 0.87 -8.98 3.52
N GLU A 170 -0.38 -9.04 3.95
CA GLU A 170 -1.52 -9.44 3.14
C GLU A 170 -2.82 -8.73 3.54
N ILE A 171 -3.75 -8.65 2.59
CA ILE A 171 -5.17 -8.42 2.84
C ILE A 171 -5.91 -9.71 2.46
N PRO A 172 -6.26 -10.60 3.42
CA PRO A 172 -6.93 -11.85 3.12
C PRO A 172 -8.38 -11.63 2.71
N LYS A 173 -8.98 -12.66 2.09
CA LYS A 173 -10.42 -12.69 1.81
C LYS A 173 -11.21 -12.69 3.11
N GLN A 174 -12.28 -11.93 3.16
CA GLN A 174 -13.22 -11.83 4.27
C GLN A 174 -14.63 -12.00 3.68
N LYS A 175 -15.32 -13.07 4.04
CA LYS A 175 -16.70 -13.31 3.60
C LYS A 175 -17.69 -12.65 4.56
#